data_AF-A0A661D0S4-F1
#
_entry.id   AF-A0A661D0S4-F1
#
_cell.length_a   1.000
_cell.length_b   1.000
_cell.length_c   1.000
_cell.angle_alpha   90.00
_cell.angle_beta   90.00
_cell.angle_gamma   90.00
#
_symmetry.space_group_name_H-M   'P 1'
#
loop_
_entity.id
_entity.type
_entity.pdbx_description
1 polymer ?
#
loop_
_entity_poly.entity_id
_entity_poly.type
_entity_poly.pdbx_seq_one_letter_code
_entity_poly.pdbx_strand_id
1 'polypeptide(L)'
;MDTREQPPELSTLKAELPEVLVKTGGLLRDWLLRSDTIVLSPGVDPRLSEIKDARDSGVEIIGDIELFARYANAPIVAITGSNGKSTVTTMLAEMAVTAGKQIQVGGNLGIPALELIIQPAPD
;
A
#
# COMPACT_ATOMS: atom_id res chain seq x y z
N MET A 1 7.63 8.26 -7.30
CA MET A 1 8.95 8.00 -7.94
C MET A 1 9.07 6.50 -8.16
N ASP A 2 9.73 6.05 -9.22
CA ASP A 2 9.92 4.62 -9.50
C ASP A 2 11.38 4.33 -9.88
N THR A 3 11.90 3.20 -9.42
CA THR A 3 13.28 2.77 -9.70
C THR A 3 13.46 2.28 -11.14
N ARG A 4 12.37 1.88 -11.81
CA ARG A 4 12.35 1.45 -13.22
C ARG A 4 12.33 2.66 -14.15
N GLU A 5 12.95 2.54 -15.33
CA GLU A 5 12.89 3.56 -16.39
C GLU A 5 11.48 3.73 -16.96
N GLN A 6 10.78 2.60 -17.15
CA GLN A 6 9.42 2.52 -17.68
C GLN A 6 8.55 1.69 -16.73
N PRO A 7 8.03 2.29 -15.65
CA PRO A 7 7.10 1.60 -14.78
C PRO A 7 5.76 1.34 -15.47
N PRO A 8 5.04 0.28 -15.06
CA PRO A 8 3.67 0.04 -15.52
C PRO A 8 2.80 1.25 -15.16
N GLU A 9 1.75 1.48 -15.95
CA GLU A 9 0.78 2.57 -15.75
C GLU A 9 1.35 4.00 -15.84
N LEU A 10 2.61 4.21 -16.25
CA LEU A 10 3.18 5.56 -16.39
C LEU A 10 2.34 6.45 -17.34
N SER A 11 1.88 5.89 -18.45
CA SER A 11 1.03 6.59 -19.41
C SER A 11 -0.31 6.97 -18.81
N THR A 12 -0.94 6.04 -18.08
CA THR A 12 -2.22 6.23 -17.40
C THR A 12 -2.10 7.34 -16.36
N LEU A 13 -1.08 7.27 -15.49
CA LEU A 13 -0.80 8.29 -14.48
C LEU A 13 -0.63 9.68 -15.09
N LYS A 14 0.13 9.81 -16.17
CA LYS A 14 0.35 11.10 -16.84
C LYS A 14 -0.91 11.66 -17.51
N ALA A 15 -1.82 10.78 -17.95
CA ALA A 15 -3.06 11.18 -18.59
C ALA A 15 -4.12 11.59 -17.57
N GLU A 16 -4.25 10.83 -16.47
CA GLU A 16 -5.28 11.04 -15.46
C GLU A 16 -4.87 12.09 -14.40
N LEU A 17 -3.59 12.19 -14.09
CA LEU A 17 -3.02 13.08 -13.06
C LEU A 17 -1.80 13.85 -13.59
N PRO A 18 -1.97 14.72 -14.59
CA PRO A 18 -0.85 15.42 -15.25
C PRO A 18 -0.07 16.37 -14.32
N GLU A 19 -0.68 16.80 -13.21
CA GLU A 19 -0.06 17.65 -12.19
C GLU A 19 0.90 16.89 -11.26
N VAL A 20 0.80 15.56 -11.21
CA VAL A 20 1.66 14.74 -10.35
C VAL A 20 3.06 14.65 -10.94
N LEU A 21 4.05 15.09 -10.17
CA LEU A 21 5.45 15.00 -10.57
C LEU A 21 5.94 13.55 -10.50
N VAL A 22 6.42 13.03 -11.64
CA VAL A 22 6.92 11.65 -11.76
C VAL A 22 8.41 11.64 -12.11
N LYS A 23 9.20 10.97 -11.27
CA LYS A 23 10.60 10.59 -11.56
C LYS A 23 10.69 9.07 -11.73
N THR A 24 11.25 8.64 -12.86
CA THR A 24 11.56 7.24 -13.19
C THR A 24 13.07 7.03 -13.28
N GLY A 25 13.56 5.79 -13.28
CA GLY A 25 14.99 5.48 -13.38
C GLY A 25 15.77 5.82 -12.11
N GLY A 26 15.18 5.56 -10.94
CA GLY A 26 15.86 5.67 -9.65
C GLY A 26 15.29 6.72 -8.70
N LEU A 27 15.88 6.78 -7.51
CA LEU A 27 15.43 7.62 -6.41
C LEU A 27 16.24 8.92 -6.34
N LEU A 28 15.57 10.04 -6.55
CA LEU A 28 16.10 11.38 -6.33
C LEU A 28 16.07 11.76 -4.84
N ARG A 29 17.23 11.76 -4.21
CA ARG A 29 17.42 12.06 -2.78
C ARG A 29 16.75 13.36 -2.34
N ASP A 30 16.90 14.43 -3.11
CA ASP A 30 16.34 15.75 -2.77
C ASP A 30 14.82 15.74 -2.61
N TRP A 31 14.11 14.93 -3.39
CA TRP A 31 12.65 14.81 -3.26
C TRP A 31 12.28 14.06 -1.98
N LEU A 32 13.00 13.00 -1.65
CA LEU A 32 12.77 12.21 -0.44
C LEU A 32 13.03 13.04 0.82
N LEU A 33 14.13 13.80 0.87
CA LEU A 33 14.47 14.66 2.02
C LEU A 33 13.48 15.82 2.25
N ARG A 34 12.73 16.21 1.22
CA ARG A 34 11.75 17.31 1.28
C ARG A 34 10.32 16.84 1.46
N SER A 35 10.08 15.53 1.48
CA SER A 35 8.76 14.96 1.67
C SER A 35 8.39 14.90 3.15
N ASP A 36 7.11 15.14 3.46
CA ASP A 36 6.59 14.96 4.83
C ASP A 36 6.42 13.46 5.16
N THR A 37 5.91 12.70 4.18
CA THR A 37 5.68 11.26 4.27
C THR A 37 6.08 10.55 2.97
N ILE A 38 6.74 9.41 3.09
CA ILE A 38 7.06 8.49 2.00
C ILE A 38 6.20 7.23 2.15
N VAL A 39 5.39 6.92 1.14
CA VAL A 39 4.70 5.63 1.02
C VAL A 39 5.60 4.69 0.22
N LEU A 40 6.29 3.80 0.92
CA LEU A 40 7.27 2.88 0.34
C LEU A 40 6.58 1.59 -0.14
N SER A 41 6.76 1.27 -1.42
CA SER A 41 6.27 0.00 -1.96
C SER A 41 6.99 -1.20 -1.31
N PRO A 42 6.29 -2.31 -0.99
CA PRO A 42 6.89 -3.49 -0.37
C PRO A 42 8.06 -4.11 -1.14
N GLY A 43 8.12 -3.88 -2.46
CA GLY A 43 9.19 -4.39 -3.33
C GLY A 43 10.47 -3.55 -3.33
N VAL A 44 10.47 -2.37 -2.71
CA VAL A 44 11.65 -1.49 -2.63
C VAL A 44 12.44 -1.80 -1.36
N ASP A 45 13.76 -2.02 -1.50
CA ASP A 45 14.61 -2.31 -0.34
C ASP A 45 14.69 -1.08 0.58
N PRO A 46 14.22 -1.14 1.84
CA PRO A 46 14.28 -0.03 2.77
C PRO A 46 15.71 0.32 3.23
N ARG A 47 16.71 -0.49 2.85
CA ARG A 47 18.13 -0.26 3.16
C ARG A 47 18.86 0.56 2.10
N LEU A 48 18.19 0.96 1.01
CA LEU A 48 18.74 1.90 0.05
C LEU A 48 19.19 3.18 0.76
N SER A 49 20.35 3.70 0.36
CA SER A 49 20.98 4.86 0.99
C SER A 49 20.05 6.07 1.07
N GLU A 50 19.30 6.31 0.00
CA GLU A 50 18.40 7.44 -0.17
C GLU A 50 17.19 7.35 0.77
N ILE A 51 16.68 6.13 1.01
CA ILE A 51 15.60 5.86 1.95
C ILE A 51 16.09 5.98 3.39
N LYS A 52 17.30 5.47 3.66
CA LYS A 52 17.95 5.61 4.96
C LYS A 52 18.17 7.08 5.29
N ASP A 53 18.69 7.88 4.35
CA ASP A 53 18.94 9.30 4.54
C ASP A 53 17.65 10.08 4.85
N ALA A 54 16.54 9.75 4.16
CA ALA A 54 15.23 10.34 4.44
C ALA A 54 14.74 9.99 5.85
N ARG A 55 14.81 8.72 6.24
CA ARG A 55 14.45 8.27 7.60
C ARG A 55 15.31 8.96 8.67
N ASP A 56 16.62 9.03 8.45
CA ASP A 56 17.57 9.65 9.39
C ASP A 56 17.36 11.17 9.48
N SER A 57 16.73 11.78 8.47
CA SER A 57 16.31 13.19 8.46
C SER A 57 14.93 13.43 9.08
N GLY A 58 14.29 12.39 9.62
CA GLY A 58 12.99 12.49 10.30
C GLY A 58 11.77 12.40 9.38
N VAL A 59 11.94 12.06 8.10
CA VAL A 59 10.83 11.85 7.17
C VAL A 59 10.06 10.59 7.59
N GLU A 60 8.73 10.69 7.67
CA GLU A 60 7.89 9.53 7.97
C GLU A 60 7.90 8.55 6.80
N ILE A 61 8.16 7.27 7.06
CA ILE A 61 8.15 6.23 6.02
C ILE A 61 7.14 5.16 6.42
N ILE A 62 6.10 4.99 5.61
CA ILE A 62 5.01 4.03 5.81
C ILE A 62 4.84 3.12 4.60
N GLY A 63 4.18 1.99 4.79
CA GLY A 63 3.70 1.13 3.71
C GLY A 63 2.27 1.44 3.30
N ASP A 64 1.81 0.79 2.24
CA ASP A 64 0.40 0.78 1.82
C ASP A 64 -0.54 0.22 2.89
N ILE A 65 -0.12 -0.80 3.64
CA ILE A 65 -0.93 -1.38 4.74
C ILE A 65 -1.07 -0.42 5.93
N GLU A 66 -0.02 0.34 6.26
CA GLU A 66 -0.10 1.37 7.31
C GLU A 66 -1.02 2.51 6.86
N LEU A 67 -0.90 2.92 5.59
CA LEU A 67 -1.82 3.89 5.01
C LEU A 67 -3.27 3.38 5.08
N PHE A 68 -3.53 2.12 4.70
CA PHE A 68 -4.84 1.49 4.85
C PHE A 68 -5.35 1.55 6.29
N ALA A 69 -4.54 1.16 7.27
CA ALA A 69 -4.93 1.11 8.68
C ALA A 69 -5.33 2.48 9.25
N ARG A 70 -4.74 3.58 8.74
CA ARG A 70 -5.10 4.96 9.13
C ARG A 70 -6.47 5.41 8.63
N TYR A 71 -6.94 4.86 7.50
CA TYR A 71 -8.19 5.28 6.86
C TYR A 71 -9.32 4.25 6.95
N ALA A 72 -9.00 3.01 7.34
CA ALA A 72 -10.00 1.99 7.59
C ALA A 72 -10.95 2.41 8.71
N ASN A 73 -12.25 2.28 8.47
CA ASN A 73 -13.33 2.71 9.35
C ASN A 73 -14.20 1.54 9.85
N ALA A 74 -13.70 0.31 9.71
CA ALA A 74 -14.33 -0.92 10.18
C ALA A 74 -13.29 -1.80 10.91
N PRO A 75 -13.72 -2.78 11.74
CA PRO A 75 -12.80 -3.71 12.40
C PRO A 75 -11.91 -4.47 11.40
N ILE A 76 -10.61 -4.52 11.66
CA ILE A 76 -9.64 -5.20 10.79
C ILE A 76 -9.24 -6.55 11.40
N VAL A 77 -9.30 -7.61 10.58
CA VAL A 77 -8.64 -8.89 10.88
C VAL A 77 -7.44 -9.07 9.95
N ALA A 78 -6.24 -9.07 10.51
CA ALA A 78 -5.00 -9.23 9.75
C ALA A 78 -4.48 -10.67 9.82
N ILE A 79 -4.26 -11.30 8.67
CA ILE A 79 -3.78 -12.69 8.55
C ILE A 79 -2.38 -12.68 7.93
N THR A 80 -1.41 -13.23 8.64
CA THR A 80 0.00 -13.34 8.19
C THR A 80 0.54 -14.76 8.45
N GLY A 81 1.73 -15.06 7.92
CA GLY A 81 2.41 -16.35 8.08
C GLY A 81 3.05 -16.83 6.78
N SER A 82 3.96 -17.81 6.84
CA SER A 82 4.63 -18.31 5.63
C SER A 82 3.67 -19.11 4.75
N ASN A 83 2.80 -19.92 5.35
CA ASN A 83 1.86 -20.82 4.66
C ASN A 83 0.42 -20.65 5.19
N GLY A 84 -0.57 -21.09 4.41
CA GLY A 84 -1.97 -21.17 4.84
C GLY A 84 -2.75 -19.84 4.90
N LYS A 85 -2.09 -18.69 4.69
CA LYS A 85 -2.71 -17.35 4.70
C LYS A 85 -4.01 -17.31 3.89
N SER A 86 -3.93 -17.61 2.58
CA SER A 86 -5.09 -17.52 1.70
C SER A 86 -6.21 -18.45 2.11
N THR A 87 -5.89 -19.68 2.55
CA THR A 87 -6.88 -20.63 3.05
C THR A 87 -7.60 -20.10 4.30
N VAL A 88 -6.85 -19.60 5.28
CA VAL A 88 -7.41 -19.03 6.52
C VAL A 88 -8.23 -17.77 6.22
N THR A 89 -7.75 -16.91 5.31
CA THR A 89 -8.48 -15.72 4.85
C THR A 89 -9.82 -16.11 4.23
N THR A 90 -9.84 -17.10 3.33
CA THR A 90 -11.08 -17.57 2.70
C THR A 90 -12.03 -18.20 3.72
N MET A 91 -11.53 -19.07 4.60
CA MET A 91 -12.36 -19.70 5.63
C MET A 91 -13.00 -18.68 6.57
N LEU A 92 -12.23 -17.68 7.02
CA LEU A 92 -12.77 -16.61 7.86
C LEU A 92 -13.83 -15.80 7.14
N ALA A 93 -13.61 -15.50 5.85
CA ALA A 93 -14.59 -14.80 5.04
C ALA A 93 -15.91 -15.58 4.93
N GLU A 94 -15.85 -16.88 4.65
CA GLU A 94 -17.03 -17.76 4.60
C GLU A 94 -17.77 -17.82 5.95
N MET A 95 -17.04 -17.87 7.07
CA MET A 95 -17.63 -17.83 8.41
C MET A 95 -18.38 -16.52 8.66
N ALA A 96 -17.79 -15.37 8.29
CA ALA A 96 -18.42 -14.07 8.49
C ALA A 96 -19.67 -13.89 7.60
N VAL A 97 -19.61 -14.31 6.34
CA VAL A 97 -20.77 -14.32 5.43
C VAL A 97 -21.87 -15.22 5.98
N THR A 98 -21.52 -16.42 6.47
CA THR A 98 -22.47 -17.35 7.09
C THR A 98 -23.10 -16.76 8.36
N ALA A 99 -22.36 -15.95 9.10
CA ALA A 99 -22.85 -15.20 10.26
C ALA A 99 -23.68 -13.95 9.90
N GLY A 100 -23.93 -13.69 8.61
CA GLY A 100 -24.71 -12.56 8.12
C GLY A 100 -24.00 -11.20 8.23
N LYS A 101 -22.67 -11.19 8.30
CA LYS A 101 -21.86 -9.96 8.35
C LYS A 101 -21.55 -9.43 6.95
N GLN A 102 -21.61 -8.11 6.78
CA GLN A 102 -20.97 -7.46 5.63
C GLN A 102 -19.47 -7.45 5.86
N ILE A 103 -18.69 -7.95 4.90
CA ILE A 103 -17.24 -8.01 4.98
C ILE A 103 -16.60 -7.60 3.66
N GLN A 104 -15.33 -7.24 3.75
CA GLN A 104 -14.45 -7.06 2.61
C GLN A 104 -13.18 -7.88 2.82
N VAL A 105 -12.65 -8.45 1.74
CA VAL A 105 -11.42 -9.26 1.75
C VAL A 105 -10.46 -8.66 0.74
N GLY A 106 -9.23 -8.40 1.17
CA GLY A 106 -8.21 -7.83 0.31
C GLY A 106 -6.80 -7.88 0.91
N GLY A 107 -5.91 -7.06 0.35
CA GLY A 107 -4.48 -7.03 0.66
C GLY A 107 -3.68 -7.88 -0.32
N ASN A 108 -2.92 -8.86 0.16
CA ASN A 108 -2.11 -9.74 -0.69
C ASN A 108 -2.93 -10.82 -1.42
N LEU A 109 -4.23 -10.91 -1.17
CA LEU A 109 -5.18 -11.80 -1.86
C LEU A 109 -6.38 -10.99 -2.32
N GLY A 110 -6.69 -11.02 -3.61
CA GLY A 110 -7.84 -10.32 -4.17
C GLY A 110 -7.59 -8.84 -4.38
N ILE A 111 -8.48 -7.99 -3.85
CA ILE A 111 -8.48 -6.55 -4.04
C ILE A 111 -7.32 -5.91 -3.23
N PRO A 112 -6.51 -5.00 -3.79
CA PRO A 112 -5.50 -4.26 -3.03
C PRO A 112 -6.11 -3.54 -1.83
N ALA A 113 -5.39 -3.49 -0.70
CA ALA A 113 -5.93 -2.93 0.55
C ALA A 113 -6.45 -1.48 0.39
N LEU A 114 -5.73 -0.65 -0.36
CA LEU A 114 -6.12 0.75 -0.60
C LEU A 114 -7.36 0.91 -1.50
N GLU A 115 -7.78 -0.12 -2.23
CA GLU A 115 -9.06 -0.09 -2.95
C GLU A 115 -10.26 -0.41 -2.04
N LEU A 116 -10.03 -0.94 -0.85
CA LEU A 116 -11.11 -1.20 0.11
C LEU A 116 -11.57 0.08 0.83
N ILE A 117 -10.67 1.05 1.03
CA ILE A 117 -11.00 2.30 1.75
C ILE A 117 -11.89 3.26 0.94
N ILE A 118 -12.00 3.07 -0.38
CA ILE A 118 -12.91 3.85 -1.23
C ILE A 118 -14.31 3.23 -1.33
N GLN A 119 -14.50 2.03 -0.78
CA GLN A 119 -15.78 1.35 -0.73
C GLN A 119 -16.53 1.67 0.57
N PRO A 120 -17.85 1.44 0.63
CA PRO A 120 -18.59 1.54 1.88
C PRO A 120 -18.00 0.62 2.96
N ALA A 121 -17.95 1.12 4.19
CA ALA A 121 -17.44 0.36 5.33
C ALA A 121 -18.27 -0.91 5.57
N PRO A 122 -17.64 -2.08 5.76
CA PRO A 122 -18.32 -3.29 6.21
C PRO A 122 -18.74 -3.20 7.69
N ASP A 123 -19.56 -4.16 8.14
CA ASP A 123 -20.09 -4.25 9.52
C ASP A 123 -19.03 -4.61 10.58
#